data_AF-A0A3E0X361-F1
#
_entry.id   AF-A0A3E0X361-F1
#
_cell.length_a   1.000
_cell.length_b   1.000
_cell.length_c   1.000
_cell.angle_alpha   90.00
_cell.angle_beta   90.00
_cell.angle_gamma   90.00
#
_symmetry.space_group_name_H-M   'P 1'
#
loop_
_entity.id
_entity.type
_entity.pdbx_description
1 polymer ?
#
loop_
_entity_poly.entity_id
_entity_poly.type
_entity_poly.pdbx_seq_one_letter_code
_entity_poly.pdbx_strand_id
1 'polypeptide(L)'
;MNKIQRQQCEQLRALPSTEAAAWLMDKYGVGQTNWGEAFILLPHRSWSREDQIRLARYYFQKMPFAQSRPYEVFASFMSLPLLVQVLGECMPRAKADIELVRYYLAPVLKKKARSAAEVQLVEIFLSEGAASAQPGAEPDGPPAAGPRVSFGVRQPKS
;
A
#
# COMPACT_ATOMS: atom_id res chain seq x y z
N MET A 1 3.73 -6.58 25.64
CA MET A 1 3.03 -7.81 25.20
C MET A 1 2.34 -8.45 26.39
N ASN A 2 1.03 -8.63 26.33
CA ASN A 2 0.21 -9.18 27.42
C ASN A 2 0.18 -10.73 27.40
N LYS A 3 -0.48 -11.36 28.38
CA LYS A 3 -0.55 -12.83 28.51
C LYS A 3 -1.19 -13.50 27.28
N ILE A 4 -2.26 -12.91 26.75
CA ILE A 4 -2.98 -13.45 25.57
C ILE A 4 -2.07 -13.42 24.34
N GLN A 5 -1.38 -12.30 24.09
CA GLN A 5 -0.46 -12.17 22.97
C GLN A 5 0.72 -13.14 23.05
N ARG A 6 1.22 -13.45 24.25
CA ARG A 6 2.27 -14.47 24.43
C ARG A 6 1.78 -15.86 24.02
N GLN A 7 0.59 -16.25 24.46
CA GLN A 7 -0.02 -17.53 24.07
C GLN A 7 -0.27 -17.62 22.56
N GLN A 8 -0.69 -16.50 21.95
CA GLN A 8 -0.88 -16.44 20.50
C GLN A 8 0.44 -16.56 19.73
N CYS A 9 1.53 -15.97 20.23
CA CYS A 9 2.86 -16.17 19.66
C CYS A 9 3.29 -17.65 19.73
N GLU A 10 3.03 -18.33 20.85
CA GLU A 10 3.31 -19.76 20.99
C GLU A 10 2.49 -20.59 20.01
N GLN A 11 1.18 -20.34 19.90
CA GLN A 11 0.31 -20.97 18.92
C GLN A 11 0.81 -20.76 17.48
N LEU A 12 1.16 -19.52 17.12
CA LEU A 12 1.65 -19.18 15.79
C LEU A 12 2.96 -19.88 15.44
N ARG A 13 3.85 -20.12 16.41
CA ARG A 13 5.12 -20.83 16.18
C ARG A 13 4.93 -22.32 15.93
N ALA A 14 3.87 -22.91 16.48
CA ALA A 14 3.56 -24.33 16.28
C ALA A 14 2.97 -24.62 14.88
N LEU A 15 2.44 -23.60 14.20
CA LEU A 15 1.82 -23.74 12.89
C LEU A 15 2.84 -23.62 11.74
N PRO A 16 2.65 -24.34 10.63
CA PRO A 16 3.31 -24.06 9.37
C PRO A 16 3.14 -22.59 8.95
N SER A 17 4.10 -22.04 8.20
CA SER A 17 4.10 -20.63 7.79
C SER A 17 2.80 -20.21 7.10
N THR A 18 2.31 -21.03 6.17
CA THR A 18 1.08 -20.75 5.42
C THR A 18 -0.18 -20.76 6.29
N GLU A 19 -0.28 -21.72 7.21
CA GLU A 19 -1.41 -21.82 8.16
C GLU A 19 -1.40 -20.66 9.16
N ALA A 20 -0.22 -20.30 9.67
CA ALA A 20 -0.08 -19.15 10.55
C ALA A 20 -0.41 -17.82 9.85
N ALA A 21 -0.06 -17.68 8.58
CA ALA A 21 -0.39 -16.51 7.80
C ALA A 21 -1.92 -16.41 7.60
N ALA A 22 -2.56 -17.53 7.24
CA ALA A 22 -4.01 -17.61 7.12
C ALA A 22 -4.70 -17.28 8.45
N TRP A 23 -4.22 -17.84 9.56
CA TRP A 23 -4.74 -17.58 10.90
C TRP A 23 -4.64 -16.10 11.28
N LEU A 24 -3.51 -15.44 10.98
CA LEU A 24 -3.36 -14.00 11.22
C LEU A 24 -4.36 -13.19 10.39
N MET A 25 -4.47 -13.47 9.09
CA MET A 25 -5.38 -12.75 8.19
C MET A 25 -6.86 -12.98 8.56
N ASP A 26 -7.20 -14.14 9.11
CA ASP A 26 -8.54 -14.45 9.58
C ASP A 26 -8.84 -13.77 10.93
N LYS A 27 -7.98 -13.93 11.92
CA LYS A 27 -8.20 -13.41 13.29
C LYS A 27 -7.97 -11.92 13.44
N TYR A 28 -7.08 -11.35 12.63
CA TYR A 28 -6.69 -9.95 12.64
C TYR A 28 -6.86 -9.33 11.26
N GLY A 29 -7.93 -9.71 10.57
CA GLY A 29 -8.22 -9.25 9.23
C GLY A 29 -8.35 -7.73 9.16
N VAL A 30 -7.95 -7.14 8.03
CA VAL A 30 -7.94 -5.67 7.86
C VAL A 30 -9.33 -5.02 8.00
N GLY A 31 -10.41 -5.78 7.89
CA GLY A 31 -11.78 -5.30 8.15
C GLY A 31 -12.17 -5.21 9.63
N GLN A 32 -11.38 -5.79 10.54
CA GLN A 32 -11.72 -5.90 11.96
C GLN A 32 -11.10 -4.74 12.76
N THR A 33 -11.72 -4.33 13.87
CA THR A 33 -11.23 -3.21 14.69
C THR A 33 -9.86 -3.48 15.35
N ASN A 34 -9.56 -4.74 15.64
CA ASN A 34 -8.34 -5.20 16.31
C ASN A 34 -7.19 -5.55 15.36
N TRP A 35 -7.33 -5.34 14.05
CA TRP A 35 -6.34 -5.72 13.03
C TRP A 35 -4.90 -5.27 13.35
N GLY A 36 -4.74 -4.11 14.01
CA GLY A 36 -3.44 -3.57 14.43
C GLY A 36 -2.68 -4.46 15.42
N GLU A 37 -3.35 -5.39 16.10
CA GLU A 37 -2.69 -6.38 16.97
C GLU A 37 -1.83 -7.37 16.18
N ALA A 38 -2.09 -7.58 14.89
CA ALA A 38 -1.22 -8.41 14.04
C ALA A 38 0.24 -7.92 14.06
N PHE A 39 0.46 -6.60 14.11
CA PHE A 39 1.79 -6.00 14.19
C PHE A 39 2.53 -6.25 15.52
N ILE A 40 1.84 -6.80 16.52
CA ILE A 40 2.49 -7.30 17.73
C ILE A 40 3.03 -8.70 17.48
N LEU A 41 2.28 -9.54 16.76
CA LEU A 41 2.57 -10.97 16.60
C LEU A 41 3.52 -11.28 15.44
N LEU A 42 3.41 -10.54 14.33
CA LEU A 42 4.17 -10.74 13.09
C LEU A 42 5.69 -10.91 13.30
N PRO A 43 6.38 -10.12 14.14
CA PRO A 43 7.84 -10.25 14.34
C PRO A 43 8.28 -11.48 15.13
N HIS A 44 7.36 -12.22 15.76
CA HIS A 44 7.70 -13.27 16.74
C HIS A 44 7.85 -14.68 16.16
N ARG A 45 7.93 -14.79 14.83
CA ARG A 45 8.29 -16.01 14.11
C ARG A 45 8.93 -15.71 12.76
N SER A 46 9.59 -16.71 12.20
CA SER A 46 10.07 -16.67 10.81
C SER A 46 8.95 -17.03 9.83
N TRP A 47 9.00 -16.39 8.67
CA TRP A 47 8.02 -16.53 7.59
C TRP A 47 8.70 -16.98 6.31
N SER A 48 8.04 -17.86 5.55
CA SER A 48 8.45 -18.18 4.19
C SER A 48 8.43 -16.92 3.31
N ARG A 49 9.25 -16.88 2.25
CA ARG A 49 9.26 -15.73 1.34
C ARG A 49 7.88 -15.45 0.74
N GLU A 50 7.14 -16.50 0.40
CA GLU A 50 5.77 -16.39 -0.14
C GLU A 50 4.82 -15.77 0.89
N ASP A 51 4.87 -16.22 2.14
CA ASP A 51 4.00 -15.69 3.20
C ASP A 51 4.39 -14.27 3.62
N GLN A 52 5.67 -13.90 3.56
CA GLN A 52 6.10 -12.51 3.75
C GLN A 52 5.40 -11.58 2.75
N ILE A 53 5.41 -11.93 1.46
CA ILE A 53 4.73 -11.18 0.40
C ILE A 53 3.22 -11.15 0.65
N ARG A 54 2.62 -12.31 0.95
CA ARG A 54 1.19 -12.45 1.20
C ARG A 54 0.71 -11.58 2.35
N LEU A 55 1.41 -11.63 3.49
CA LEU A 55 1.10 -10.82 4.67
C LEU A 55 1.31 -9.32 4.39
N ALA A 56 2.43 -8.95 3.76
CA ALA A 56 2.71 -7.56 3.44
C ALA A 56 1.62 -6.97 2.53
N ARG A 57 1.29 -7.64 1.41
CA ARG A 57 0.21 -7.22 0.51
C ARG A 57 -1.13 -7.11 1.21
N TYR A 58 -1.45 -8.05 2.10
CA TYR A 58 -2.73 -8.03 2.82
C TYR A 58 -2.84 -6.83 3.76
N TYR A 59 -1.86 -6.63 4.64
CA TYR A 59 -1.94 -5.56 5.65
C TYR A 59 -1.70 -4.17 5.05
N PHE A 60 -0.90 -4.07 3.99
CA PHE A 60 -0.65 -2.80 3.29
C PHE A 60 -1.85 -2.26 2.50
N GLN A 61 -2.95 -3.01 2.36
CA GLN A 61 -4.23 -2.47 1.87
C GLN A 61 -4.76 -1.31 2.72
N LYS A 62 -4.29 -1.18 3.97
CA LYS A 62 -4.64 -0.09 4.88
C LYS A 62 -3.70 1.12 4.81
N MET A 63 -2.76 1.15 3.86
CA MET A 63 -1.97 2.35 3.62
C MET A 63 -2.87 3.51 3.14
N PRO A 64 -2.56 4.76 3.54
CA PRO A 64 -1.41 5.18 4.33
C PRO A 64 -1.55 4.90 5.84
N PHE A 65 -0.45 4.62 6.53
CA PHE A 65 -0.41 4.56 8.00
C PHE A 65 0.11 5.87 8.57
N ALA A 66 -0.55 6.40 9.61
CA ALA A 66 -0.10 7.59 10.33
C ALA A 66 0.99 7.30 11.40
N GLN A 67 1.81 6.26 11.19
CA GLN A 67 2.90 5.86 12.08
C GLN A 67 3.89 4.94 11.36
N SER A 68 5.15 4.90 11.82
CA SER A 68 6.21 4.07 11.22
C SER A 68 6.08 2.58 11.52
N ARG A 69 5.40 2.23 12.63
CA ARG A 69 5.40 0.87 13.20
C ARG A 69 5.03 -0.25 12.21
N PRO A 70 3.97 -0.16 11.38
CA PRO A 70 3.67 -1.22 10.40
C PRO A 70 4.83 -1.49 9.44
N TYR A 71 5.50 -0.42 8.98
CA TYR A 71 6.66 -0.54 8.09
C TYR A 71 7.86 -1.17 8.81
N GLU A 72 8.12 -0.77 10.05
CA GLU A 72 9.20 -1.34 10.87
C GLU A 72 9.00 -2.84 11.13
N VAL A 73 7.76 -3.27 11.35
CA VAL A 73 7.42 -4.68 11.55
C VAL A 73 7.76 -5.51 10.32
N PHE A 74 7.33 -5.12 9.12
CA PHE A 74 7.70 -5.85 7.91
C PHE A 74 9.21 -5.75 7.62
N ALA A 75 9.81 -4.59 7.87
CA ALA A 75 11.25 -4.38 7.76
C ALA A 75 12.06 -5.28 8.71
N SER A 76 11.50 -5.77 9.81
CA SER A 76 12.25 -6.61 10.76
C SER A 76 12.46 -8.03 10.26
N PHE A 77 11.64 -8.53 9.34
CA PHE A 77 11.72 -9.92 8.86
C PHE A 77 11.77 -10.08 7.33
N MET A 78 11.46 -9.05 6.54
CA MET A 78 11.64 -9.06 5.09
C MET A 78 13.03 -8.58 4.68
N SER A 79 13.54 -9.05 3.54
CA SER A 79 14.71 -8.41 2.91
C SER A 79 14.33 -7.03 2.36
N LEU A 80 15.29 -6.10 2.26
CA LEU A 80 15.01 -4.75 1.77
C LEU A 80 14.48 -4.75 0.32
N PRO A 81 15.06 -5.51 -0.64
CA PRO A 81 14.53 -5.57 -2.00
C PRO A 81 13.09 -6.08 -2.06
N LEU A 82 12.77 -7.11 -1.28
CA LEU A 82 11.43 -7.68 -1.25
C LEU A 82 10.41 -6.70 -0.66
N LEU A 83 10.79 -6.00 0.40
CA LEU A 83 9.94 -4.99 1.03
C LEU A 83 9.66 -3.84 0.06
N VAL A 84 10.69 -3.29 -0.60
CA VAL A 84 10.56 -2.21 -1.59
C VAL A 84 9.66 -2.64 -2.74
N GLN A 85 9.81 -3.87 -3.25
CA GLN A 85 8.94 -4.41 -4.29
C GLN A 85 7.46 -4.37 -3.87
N VAL A 86 7.12 -4.95 -2.71
CA VAL A 86 5.71 -5.02 -2.26
C VAL A 86 5.15 -3.64 -1.92
N LEU A 87 5.97 -2.74 -1.36
CA LEU A 87 5.56 -1.36 -1.11
C LEU A 87 5.18 -0.65 -2.40
N GLY A 88 5.97 -0.80 -3.47
CA GLY A 88 5.67 -0.23 -4.79
C GLY A 88 4.33 -0.69 -5.36
N GLU A 89 3.95 -1.96 -5.13
CA GLU A 89 2.65 -2.52 -5.55
C GLU A 89 1.47 -1.95 -4.75
N CYS A 90 1.71 -1.50 -3.52
CA CYS A 90 0.67 -1.09 -2.56
C CYS A 90 0.62 0.43 -2.32
N MET A 91 1.39 1.23 -3.06
CA MET A 91 1.42 2.69 -2.88
C MET A 91 0.04 3.31 -3.13
N PRO A 92 -0.40 4.27 -2.27
CA PRO A 92 -1.57 5.08 -2.55
C PRO A 92 -1.44 5.87 -3.85
N ARG A 93 -2.57 6.27 -4.43
CA ARG A 93 -2.62 7.10 -5.66
C ARG A 93 -2.67 8.60 -5.35
N ALA A 94 -3.26 8.99 -4.23
CA ALA A 94 -3.40 10.38 -3.86
C ALA A 94 -2.05 10.95 -3.38
N LYS A 95 -1.67 12.13 -3.89
CA LYS A 95 -0.38 12.77 -3.57
C LYS A 95 -0.17 12.96 -2.07
N ALA A 96 -1.20 13.42 -1.34
CA ALA A 96 -1.12 13.62 0.11
C ALA A 96 -0.83 12.30 0.86
N ASP A 97 -1.46 11.20 0.44
CA ASP A 97 -1.24 9.88 1.03
C ASP A 97 0.16 9.36 0.71
N ILE A 98 0.65 9.58 -0.53
CA ILE A 98 2.02 9.24 -0.93
C ILE A 98 3.04 9.98 -0.05
N GLU A 99 2.84 11.28 0.17
CA GLU A 99 3.69 12.10 1.05
C GLU A 99 3.66 11.59 2.50
N LEU A 100 2.48 11.22 3.00
CA LEU A 100 2.31 10.65 4.33
C LEU A 100 3.03 9.31 4.49
N VAL A 101 2.89 8.40 3.51
CA VAL A 101 3.64 7.13 3.48
C VAL A 101 5.13 7.41 3.50
N ARG A 102 5.62 8.29 2.61
CA ARG A 102 7.04 8.64 2.52
C ARG A 102 7.58 9.19 3.83
N TYR A 103 6.83 10.06 4.50
CA TYR A 103 7.22 10.65 5.77
C TYR A 103 7.53 9.58 6.83
N TYR A 104 6.68 8.57 6.97
CA TYR A 104 6.87 7.49 7.95
C TYR A 104 7.77 6.35 7.45
N LEU A 105 7.83 6.10 6.15
CA LEU A 105 8.54 4.97 5.55
C LEU A 105 10.03 5.28 5.30
N ALA A 106 10.37 6.50 4.87
CA ALA A 106 11.73 6.89 4.54
C ALA A 106 12.75 6.60 5.67
N PRO A 107 12.51 6.97 6.95
CA PRO A 107 13.46 6.67 8.03
C PRO A 107 13.63 5.16 8.25
N VAL A 108 12.57 4.36 8.04
CA VAL A 108 12.60 2.90 8.20
C VAL A 108 13.48 2.25 7.14
N LEU A 109 13.30 2.64 5.87
CA LEU A 109 14.09 2.10 4.76
C LEU A 109 15.56 2.51 4.86
N LYS A 110 15.84 3.78 5.16
CA LYS A 110 17.21 4.29 5.35
C LYS A 110 17.94 3.57 6.50
N LYS A 111 17.25 3.29 7.60
CA LYS A 111 17.82 2.54 8.73
C LYS A 111 18.10 1.07 8.40
N LYS A 112 17.29 0.47 7.52
CA LYS A 112 17.41 -0.94 7.12
C LYS A 112 18.51 -1.18 6.10
N ALA A 113 18.75 -0.25 5.18
CA ALA A 113 19.81 -0.36 4.17
C ALA A 113 21.20 -0.48 4.82
N ARG A 114 21.96 -1.51 4.44
CA ARG A 114 23.30 -1.81 4.97
C ARG A 114 24.40 -1.79 3.92
N SER A 115 24.06 -1.89 2.64
CA SER A 115 25.00 -1.85 1.51
C SER A 115 24.77 -0.65 0.60
N ALA A 116 25.78 -0.27 -0.18
CA ALA A 116 25.64 0.81 -1.17
C ALA A 116 24.51 0.54 -2.18
N ALA A 117 24.37 -0.72 -2.62
CA ALA A 117 23.28 -1.14 -3.51
C ALA A 117 21.90 -0.97 -2.86
N GLU A 118 21.77 -1.31 -1.58
CA GLU A 118 20.53 -1.11 -0.82
C GLU A 118 20.21 0.37 -0.59
N VAL A 119 21.22 1.20 -0.32
CA VAL A 119 21.05 2.65 -0.18
C VAL A 119 20.54 3.23 -1.50
N GLN A 120 21.16 2.86 -2.63
CA GLN A 120 20.74 3.30 -3.96
C GLN A 120 19.31 2.85 -4.27
N LEU A 121 18.95 1.60 -3.96
CA LEU A 121 17.58 1.09 -4.13
C LEU A 121 16.56 1.96 -3.37
N VAL A 122 16.88 2.35 -2.13
CA VAL A 122 16.00 3.20 -1.31
C VAL A 122 15.89 4.61 -1.87
N GLU A 123 16.98 5.19 -2.36
CA GLU A 123 16.99 6.52 -2.98
C GLU A 123 16.16 6.56 -4.27
N ILE A 124 16.31 5.53 -5.12
CA ILE A 124 15.51 5.36 -6.33
C ILE A 124 14.03 5.24 -5.95
N PHE A 125 13.68 4.33 -5.05
CA PHE A 125 12.30 4.14 -4.63
C PHE A 125 11.66 5.41 -4.04
N LEU A 126 12.40 6.13 -3.19
CA LEU A 126 11.91 7.36 -2.57
C LEU A 126 11.82 8.54 -3.55
N SER A 127 12.60 8.56 -4.64
CA SER A 127 12.54 9.60 -5.67
C SER A 127 11.48 9.32 -6.75
N GLU A 128 11.38 8.08 -7.23
CA GLU A 128 10.48 7.68 -8.33
C GLU A 128 8.99 7.84 -8.02
N GLY A 129 8.56 7.75 -6.75
CA GLY A 129 7.18 8.06 -6.36
C GLY A 129 6.75 9.52 -6.57
N ALA A 130 7.58 10.36 -7.20
CA ALA A 130 7.22 11.70 -7.68
C ALA A 130 6.95 11.73 -9.20
N ALA A 131 7.30 10.67 -9.94
CA ALA A 131 7.42 10.67 -11.40
C ALA A 131 6.62 9.57 -12.12
N SER A 132 5.76 8.81 -11.45
CA SER A 132 4.71 8.01 -12.10
C SER A 132 3.34 8.68 -12.00
N ALA A 133 3.29 9.97 -12.34
CA ALA A 133 2.05 10.67 -12.64
C ALA A 133 2.26 11.49 -13.90
N GLN A 134 1.78 10.96 -15.03
CA GLN A 134 1.47 11.68 -16.26
C GLN A 134 0.52 10.80 -17.10
N PRO A 135 -0.40 11.40 -17.87
CA PRO A 135 -1.64 11.93 -17.32
C PRO A 135 -2.85 11.44 -18.14
N GLY A 136 -3.93 11.04 -17.46
CA GLY A 136 -5.25 10.99 -18.09
C GLY A 136 -5.78 12.42 -18.26
N ALA A 137 -5.19 13.17 -19.19
CA ALA A 137 -5.80 14.36 -19.75
C ALA A 137 -6.68 13.92 -20.92
N GLU A 138 -7.94 13.60 -20.64
CA GLU A 138 -8.99 13.80 -21.63
C GLU A 138 -9.64 15.15 -21.35
N PRO A 139 -9.46 16.14 -22.24
CA PRO A 139 -10.45 17.18 -22.43
C PRO A 139 -11.04 16.98 -23.83
N ASP A 140 -12.18 16.29 -23.93
CA ASP A 140 -12.98 16.39 -25.16
C ASP A 140 -14.49 16.40 -24.88
N GLY A 141 -14.98 17.62 -24.66
CA GLY A 141 -16.35 18.10 -24.89
C GLY A 141 -17.46 17.63 -23.94
N PRO A 142 -18.62 18.31 -23.88
CA PRO A 142 -19.07 19.49 -24.63
C PRO A 142 -19.33 20.71 -23.69
N PRO A 143 -19.35 21.99 -24.12
CA PRO A 143 -20.49 22.52 -24.89
C PRO A 143 -20.21 23.78 -25.75
N ALA A 144 -20.78 23.85 -26.95
CA ALA A 144 -21.01 25.14 -27.61
C ALA A 144 -22.34 25.12 -28.37
N ALA A 145 -23.34 25.73 -27.74
CA ALA A 145 -24.56 26.17 -28.41
C ALA A 145 -24.20 27.27 -29.41
N GLY A 146 -24.35 27.00 -30.71
CA GLY A 146 -24.35 28.03 -31.75
C GLY A 146 -25.78 28.49 -32.05
N PRO A 147 -26.06 29.80 -32.17
CA PRO A 147 -27.41 30.28 -32.48
C PRO A 147 -27.66 30.39 -33.99
N ARG A 148 -28.92 30.06 -34.33
CA ARG A 148 -29.78 30.61 -35.40
C ARG A 148 -29.29 30.50 -36.85
N VAL A 149 -29.94 29.59 -37.58
CA VAL A 149 -30.22 29.76 -39.02
C VAL A 149 -31.63 30.34 -39.16
N SER A 150 -31.75 31.46 -39.88
CA SER A 150 -33.02 32.01 -40.34
C SER A 150 -32.87 32.32 -41.81
N PHE A 151 -33.58 31.60 -42.67
CA PHE A 151 -34.00 32.06 -43.99
C PHE A 151 -35.35 31.41 -44.31
N GLY A 152 -36.36 32.26 -44.57
CA GLY A 152 -37.70 31.85 -45.01
C GLY A 152 -37.67 31.27 -46.44
N VAL A 153 -38.75 30.76 -47.01
CA VAL A 153 -40.01 31.47 -47.28
C VAL A 153 -40.98 30.49 -47.98
N ARG A 154 -42.29 30.80 -47.89
CA ARG A 154 -43.45 30.43 -48.75
C ARG A 154 -44.32 29.22 -48.36
N GLN A 155 -45.43 29.57 -47.70
CA GLN A 155 -46.82 29.14 -48.02
C GLN A 155 -47.12 29.38 -49.52
N PRO A 156 -48.05 28.64 -50.19
CA PRO A 156 -49.49 28.72 -49.83
C PRO A 156 -50.39 27.49 -50.11
N LYS A 157 -51.57 27.51 -49.43
CA LYS A 157 -52.95 27.18 -49.87
C LYS A 157 -53.16 25.83 -50.60
N SER A 158 -54.14 25.00 -50.27
CA SER A 158 -55.51 25.25 -49.81
C SER A 158 -56.11 23.99 -49.23
#